data_AF-A0A8C6LFC4-F1
#
_entry.id   AF-A0A8C6LFC4-F1
#
_cell.length_a   1.000
_cell.length_b   1.000
_cell.length_c   1.000
_cell.angle_alpha   90.00
_cell.angle_beta   90.00
_cell.angle_gamma   90.00
#
_symmetry.space_group_name_H-M   'P 1'
#
loop_
_entity.id
_entity.type
_entity.pdbx_description
1 polymer ?
#
loop_
_entity_poly.entity_id
_entity_poly.type
_entity_poly.pdbx_seq_one_letter_code
_entity_poly.pdbx_strand_id
1 'polypeptide(L)'
;EQEERITKELARINHEKQRDEKMREHIRKTSLELRELESKLRIAYVSKERAAQIAEKEAIKLETMREEEEITRTVMREHDQAALEQQKLEQRRHEEMAEHQKQLEQQLMDRERRRQEAYEEFLREKRMVDEIVRKIYEEEQMERQRKLEKVRATQQQIEEIKRQQAEWRRMEQEMMEAENRRIMEFVKQQEHKKEIRITRNREREEAKEYVHKMVENLKEREELEQVREKLYLEEQEEANRKREIEEMREKIHQRLMLQQTCHEQMAFKEMRRQKEKEQDEEFRKMMMAKFAEDDRIEQMNDRKRRMKQLEHRQEVEKLIEDKRQQREAQKELEAKERATEQENEALRRQIIEEERQKLLKHHATKLIGHFPKGLLRKEDLDSFNDDFRKHFEPRQARASFDEGEDTED
;
A
#
# COMPACT_ATOMS: atom_id res chain seq x y z
N GLU A 1 -19.94 130.81 -53.67
CA GLU A 1 -19.67 130.58 -55.12
C GLU A 1 -18.42 129.74 -55.42
N GLN A 2 -17.27 129.95 -54.78
CA GLN A 2 -16.06 129.13 -55.03
C GLN A 2 -16.17 127.69 -54.48
N GLU A 3 -16.71 127.49 -53.28
CA GLU A 3 -16.91 126.15 -52.70
C GLU A 3 -17.95 125.30 -53.45
N GLU A 4 -19.00 125.94 -53.99
CA GLU A 4 -19.97 125.27 -54.86
C GLU A 4 -19.35 124.83 -56.20
N ARG A 5 -18.34 125.55 -56.71
CA ARG A 5 -17.62 125.14 -57.93
C ARG A 5 -16.71 123.94 -57.66
N ILE A 6 -16.04 123.91 -56.51
CA ILE A 6 -15.15 122.81 -56.12
C ILE A 6 -15.94 121.54 -55.80
N THR A 7 -17.08 121.63 -55.12
CA THR A 7 -17.96 120.47 -54.86
C THR A 7 -18.58 119.94 -56.15
N LYS A 8 -18.94 120.81 -57.10
CA LYS A 8 -19.39 120.40 -58.44
C LYS A 8 -18.28 119.73 -59.25
N GLU A 9 -17.05 120.22 -59.17
CA GLU A 9 -15.86 119.61 -59.81
C GLU A 9 -15.51 118.24 -59.19
N LEU A 10 -15.51 118.10 -57.86
CA LEU A 10 -15.26 116.82 -57.18
C LEU A 10 -16.37 115.79 -57.44
N ALA A 11 -17.64 116.23 -57.45
CA ALA A 11 -18.76 115.39 -57.83
C ALA A 11 -18.64 114.93 -59.28
N ARG A 12 -18.18 115.81 -60.18
CA ARG A 12 -17.90 115.47 -61.58
C ARG A 12 -16.79 114.42 -61.70
N ILE A 13 -15.67 114.59 -61.00
CA ILE A 13 -14.55 113.63 -60.99
C ILE A 13 -14.98 112.27 -60.41
N ASN A 14 -15.75 112.26 -59.32
CA ASN A 14 -16.26 111.01 -58.74
C ASN A 14 -17.28 110.33 -59.64
N HIS A 15 -18.16 111.10 -60.31
CA HIS A 15 -19.05 110.56 -61.32
C HIS A 15 -18.29 110.00 -62.52
N GLU A 16 -17.20 110.63 -62.96
CA GLU A 16 -16.32 110.11 -64.00
C GLU A 16 -15.62 108.82 -63.54
N LYS A 17 -15.07 108.74 -62.32
CA LYS A 17 -14.49 107.50 -61.77
C LYS A 17 -15.51 106.36 -61.66
N GLN A 18 -16.72 106.63 -61.17
CA GLN A 18 -17.77 105.62 -61.10
C GLN A 18 -18.26 105.20 -62.48
N ARG A 19 -18.32 106.12 -63.44
CA ARG A 19 -18.62 105.79 -64.85
C ARG A 19 -17.51 104.92 -65.42
N ASP A 20 -16.25 105.21 -65.14
CA ASP A 20 -15.09 104.43 -65.58
C ASP A 20 -15.04 103.05 -64.92
N GLU A 21 -15.32 102.93 -63.62
CA GLU A 21 -15.39 101.64 -62.93
C GLU A 21 -16.55 100.81 -63.45
N LYS A 22 -17.74 101.40 -63.61
CA LYS A 22 -18.89 100.70 -64.21
C LYS A 22 -18.62 100.32 -65.66
N MET A 23 -17.92 101.16 -66.42
CA MET A 23 -17.47 100.85 -67.78
C MET A 23 -16.48 99.67 -67.76
N ARG A 24 -15.49 99.66 -66.85
CA ARG A 24 -14.54 98.55 -66.69
C ARG A 24 -15.20 97.27 -66.21
N GLU A 25 -16.16 97.34 -65.30
CA GLU A 25 -16.97 96.19 -64.87
C GLU A 25 -17.83 95.66 -66.02
N HIS A 26 -18.42 96.55 -66.80
CA HIS A 26 -19.15 96.17 -68.01
C HIS A 26 -18.20 95.50 -69.00
N ILE A 27 -17.01 96.04 -69.24
CA ILE A 27 -16.00 95.42 -70.10
C ILE A 27 -15.53 94.06 -69.55
N ARG A 28 -15.32 93.91 -68.24
CA ARG A 28 -14.97 92.62 -67.59
C ARG A 28 -16.06 91.57 -67.79
N LYS A 29 -17.34 91.95 -67.70
CA LYS A 29 -18.48 91.04 -67.87
C LYS A 29 -18.76 90.73 -69.35
N THR A 30 -18.59 91.70 -70.24
CA THR A 30 -18.98 91.59 -71.65
C THR A 30 -17.85 91.06 -72.54
N SER A 31 -16.58 91.40 -72.25
CA SER A 31 -15.44 90.90 -73.03
C SER A 31 -15.29 89.38 -72.92
N LEU A 32 -14.95 88.75 -74.05
CA LEU A 32 -14.72 87.31 -74.12
C LEU A 32 -13.32 86.96 -73.60
N GLU A 33 -12.31 87.77 -73.93
CA GLU A 33 -10.91 87.54 -73.56
C GLU A 33 -10.70 87.49 -72.03
N LEU A 34 -11.36 88.38 -71.26
CA LEU A 34 -11.26 88.36 -69.80
C LEU A 34 -11.99 87.16 -69.18
N ARG A 35 -13.11 86.72 -69.75
CA ARG A 35 -13.80 85.50 -69.33
C ARG A 35 -12.98 84.24 -69.62
N GLU A 36 -12.29 84.20 -70.76
CA GLU A 36 -11.36 83.12 -71.10
C GLU A 36 -10.12 83.10 -70.20
N LEU A 37 -9.59 84.27 -69.85
CA LEU A 37 -8.48 84.37 -68.90
C LEU A 37 -8.93 83.90 -67.51
N GLU A 38 -10.11 84.33 -67.04
CA GLU A 38 -10.66 83.93 -65.75
C GLU A 38 -10.94 82.42 -65.70
N SER A 39 -11.45 81.82 -66.78
CA SER A 39 -11.66 80.37 -66.85
C SER A 39 -10.34 79.59 -66.82
N LYS A 40 -9.31 80.05 -67.56
CA LYS A 40 -7.97 79.46 -67.53
C LYS A 40 -7.32 79.58 -66.16
N LEU A 41 -7.47 80.72 -65.49
CA LEU A 41 -6.98 80.92 -64.11
C LEU A 41 -7.70 80.01 -63.12
N ARG A 42 -9.03 79.86 -63.21
CA ARG A 42 -9.79 78.91 -62.38
C ARG A 42 -9.31 77.47 -62.61
N ILE A 43 -9.07 77.07 -63.85
CA ILE A 43 -8.51 75.74 -64.18
C ILE A 43 -7.11 75.56 -63.56
N ALA A 44 -6.27 76.60 -63.59
CA ALA A 44 -4.94 76.57 -62.98
C ALA A 44 -4.99 76.47 -61.44
N TYR A 45 -5.96 77.09 -60.78
CA TYR A 45 -6.18 76.90 -59.34
C TYR A 45 -6.63 75.49 -59.01
N VAL A 46 -7.58 74.93 -59.78
CA VAL A 46 -8.03 73.54 -59.61
C VAL A 46 -6.89 72.54 -59.88
N SER A 47 -6.04 72.79 -60.88
CA SER A 47 -4.89 71.93 -61.14
C SER A 47 -3.84 72.00 -60.03
N LYS A 48 -3.63 73.18 -59.43
CA LYS A 48 -2.77 73.35 -58.24
C LYS A 48 -3.31 72.60 -57.03
N GLU A 49 -4.62 72.69 -56.74
CA GLU A 49 -5.26 71.94 -55.66
C GLU A 49 -5.18 70.43 -55.88
N ARG A 50 -5.43 69.98 -57.11
CA ARG A 50 -5.29 68.56 -57.48
C ARG A 50 -3.85 68.07 -57.31
N ALA A 51 -2.86 68.87 -57.67
CA ALA A 51 -1.45 68.53 -57.46
C ALA A 51 -1.13 68.40 -55.96
N ALA A 52 -1.65 69.30 -55.13
CA ALA A 52 -1.50 69.22 -53.67
C ALA A 52 -2.16 67.95 -53.09
N GLN A 53 -3.37 67.61 -53.53
CA GLN A 53 -4.06 66.38 -53.11
C GLN A 53 -3.32 65.11 -53.53
N ILE A 54 -2.71 65.11 -54.71
CA ILE A 54 -1.90 63.97 -55.18
C ILE A 54 -0.66 63.82 -54.28
N ALA A 55 0.05 64.92 -54.00
CA ALA A 55 1.21 64.91 -53.13
C ALA A 55 0.86 64.46 -51.69
N GLU A 56 -0.28 64.90 -51.15
CA GLU A 56 -0.77 64.47 -49.84
C GLU A 56 -1.08 62.96 -49.81
N LYS A 57 -1.78 62.45 -50.84
CA LYS A 57 -2.06 61.01 -50.96
C LYS A 57 -0.78 60.17 -51.11
N GLU A 58 0.21 60.68 -51.82
CA GLU A 58 1.52 60.03 -51.95
C GLU A 58 2.28 60.04 -50.62
N ALA A 59 2.24 61.14 -49.86
CA ALA A 59 2.84 61.22 -48.53
C ALA A 59 2.19 60.21 -47.56
N ILE A 60 0.85 60.17 -47.50
CA ILE A 60 0.11 59.22 -46.66
C ILE A 60 0.46 57.78 -47.03
N LYS A 61 0.51 57.44 -48.34
CA LYS A 61 0.91 56.10 -48.78
C LYS A 61 2.33 55.73 -48.34
N LEU A 62 3.27 56.67 -48.42
CA LEU A 62 4.65 56.42 -47.99
C LEU A 62 4.73 56.23 -46.47
N GLU A 63 3.94 56.96 -45.70
CA GLU A 63 3.84 56.77 -44.25
C GLU A 63 3.22 55.41 -43.90
N THR A 64 2.11 55.02 -44.52
CA THR A 64 1.49 53.70 -44.27
C THR A 64 2.43 52.56 -44.63
N MET A 65 3.16 52.66 -45.75
CA MET A 65 4.15 51.63 -46.13
C MET A 65 5.28 51.51 -45.09
N ARG A 66 5.73 52.63 -44.51
CA ARG A 66 6.75 52.62 -43.44
C ARG A 66 6.22 51.98 -42.17
N GLU A 67 5.00 52.31 -41.77
CA GLU A 67 4.34 51.71 -40.60
C GLU A 67 4.15 50.20 -40.80
N GLU A 68 3.71 49.76 -41.98
CA GLU A 68 3.59 48.34 -42.33
C GLU A 68 4.94 47.62 -42.32
N GLU A 69 6.01 48.24 -42.83
CA GLU A 69 7.37 47.71 -42.77
C GLU A 69 7.88 47.60 -41.32
N GLU A 70 7.56 48.55 -40.44
CA GLU A 70 7.92 48.48 -39.03
C GLU A 70 7.16 47.37 -38.31
N ILE A 71 5.84 47.26 -38.54
CA ILE A 71 5.00 46.20 -37.98
C ILE A 71 5.47 44.81 -38.45
N THR A 72 5.78 44.64 -39.73
CA THR A 72 6.29 43.36 -40.23
C THR A 72 7.63 43.00 -39.60
N ARG A 73 8.53 43.97 -39.40
CA ARG A 73 9.80 43.74 -38.69
C ARG A 73 9.61 43.35 -37.23
N THR A 74 8.67 43.96 -36.51
CA THR A 74 8.40 43.59 -35.11
C THR A 74 7.80 42.19 -35.03
N VAL A 75 6.81 41.87 -35.87
CA VAL A 75 6.18 40.54 -35.91
C VAL A 75 7.20 39.45 -36.28
N MET A 76 8.09 39.69 -37.25
CA MET A 76 9.14 38.73 -37.59
C MET A 76 10.09 38.48 -36.41
N ARG A 77 10.50 39.54 -35.68
CA ARG A 77 11.36 39.39 -34.50
C ARG A 77 10.67 38.59 -33.39
N GLU A 78 9.39 38.84 -33.13
CA GLU A 78 8.61 38.09 -32.15
C GLU A 78 8.46 36.62 -32.56
N HIS A 79 8.19 36.36 -33.83
CA HIS A 79 8.12 35.00 -34.37
C HIS A 79 9.45 34.25 -34.22
N ASP A 80 10.58 34.90 -34.55
CA ASP A 80 11.91 34.30 -34.40
C ASP A 80 12.26 34.02 -32.93
N GLN A 81 11.88 34.92 -32.02
CA GLN A 81 12.03 34.71 -30.58
C GLN A 81 11.19 33.53 -30.10
N ALA A 82 9.91 33.45 -30.50
CA ALA A 82 9.03 32.35 -30.17
C ALA A 82 9.56 31.00 -30.71
N ALA A 83 10.10 30.99 -31.94
CA ALA A 83 10.70 29.79 -32.52
C ALA A 83 11.93 29.31 -31.73
N LEU A 84 12.80 30.22 -31.30
CA LEU A 84 13.95 29.90 -30.44
C LEU A 84 13.53 29.37 -29.07
N GLU A 85 12.48 29.93 -28.46
CA GLU A 85 11.94 29.44 -27.19
C GLU A 85 11.34 28.05 -27.32
N GLN A 86 10.58 27.80 -28.39
CA GLN A 86 10.04 26.47 -28.69
C GLN A 86 11.16 25.44 -28.88
N GLN A 87 12.21 25.77 -29.63
CA GLN A 87 13.35 24.89 -29.82
C GLN A 87 14.05 24.55 -28.50
N LYS A 88 14.21 25.53 -27.59
CA LYS A 88 14.78 25.29 -26.25
C LYS A 88 13.89 24.37 -25.40
N LEU A 89 12.57 24.54 -25.48
CA LEU A 89 11.63 23.67 -24.77
C LEU A 89 11.67 22.24 -25.32
N GLU A 90 11.77 22.07 -26.63
CA GLU A 90 11.94 20.76 -27.26
C GLU A 90 13.26 20.09 -26.85
N GLN A 91 14.37 20.85 -26.82
CA GLN A 91 15.65 20.35 -26.34
C GLN A 91 15.57 19.87 -24.89
N ARG A 92 14.95 20.65 -23.99
CA ARG A 92 14.73 20.23 -22.59
C ARG A 92 13.92 18.95 -22.50
N ARG A 93 12.83 18.84 -23.27
CA ARG A 93 12.04 17.60 -23.33
C ARG A 93 12.87 16.42 -23.83
N HIS A 94 13.71 16.61 -24.84
CA HIS A 94 14.61 15.57 -25.33
C HIS A 94 15.65 15.15 -24.27
N GLU A 95 16.22 16.11 -23.54
CA GLU A 95 17.14 15.86 -22.43
C GLU A 95 16.46 15.07 -21.31
N GLU A 96 15.27 15.50 -20.86
CA GLU A 96 14.47 14.81 -19.85
C GLU A 96 14.12 13.38 -20.29
N MET A 97 13.73 13.19 -21.55
CA MET A 97 13.45 11.86 -22.11
C MET A 97 14.71 10.98 -22.16
N ALA A 98 15.87 11.55 -22.49
CA ALA A 98 17.14 10.83 -22.50
C ALA A 98 17.59 10.45 -21.08
N GLU A 99 17.39 11.33 -20.09
CA GLU A 99 17.65 11.02 -18.69
C GLU A 99 16.72 9.90 -18.18
N HIS A 100 15.44 9.97 -18.51
CA HIS A 100 14.48 8.94 -18.17
C HIS A 100 14.83 7.58 -18.83
N GLN A 101 15.26 7.58 -20.09
CA GLN A 101 15.77 6.39 -20.76
C GLN A 101 17.00 5.79 -20.04
N LYS A 102 17.98 6.63 -19.68
CA LYS A 102 19.15 6.18 -18.91
C LYS A 102 18.78 5.58 -17.56
N GLN A 103 17.81 6.19 -16.85
CA GLN A 103 17.32 5.66 -15.58
C GLN A 103 16.62 4.30 -15.76
N LEU A 104 15.82 4.15 -16.80
CA LEU A 104 15.19 2.86 -17.14
C LEU A 104 16.24 1.79 -17.46
N GLU A 105 17.26 2.12 -18.24
CA GLU A 105 18.38 1.22 -18.54
C GLU A 105 19.11 0.80 -17.26
N GLN A 106 19.41 1.75 -16.36
CA GLN A 106 20.00 1.44 -15.06
C GLN A 106 19.12 0.50 -14.22
N GLN A 107 17.82 0.72 -14.18
CA GLN A 107 16.88 -0.16 -13.47
C GLN A 107 16.85 -1.58 -14.06
N LEU A 108 16.98 -1.73 -15.38
CA LEU A 108 17.07 -3.03 -16.03
C LEU A 108 18.38 -3.74 -15.68
N MET A 109 19.51 -3.02 -15.73
CA MET A 109 20.82 -3.55 -15.35
C MET A 109 20.86 -3.97 -13.88
N ASP A 110 20.28 -3.18 -12.98
CA ASP A 110 20.19 -3.52 -11.55
C ASP A 110 19.32 -4.76 -11.33
N ARG A 111 18.22 -4.90 -12.08
CA ARG A 111 17.38 -6.11 -12.03
C ARG A 111 18.13 -7.34 -12.52
N GLU A 112 18.89 -7.23 -13.60
CA GLU A 112 19.72 -8.33 -14.11
C GLU A 112 20.83 -8.70 -13.12
N ARG A 113 21.50 -7.72 -12.54
CA ARG A 113 22.53 -7.93 -11.51
C ARG A 113 21.95 -8.66 -10.30
N ARG A 114 20.79 -8.25 -9.79
CA ARG A 114 20.12 -8.95 -8.68
C ARG A 114 19.75 -10.39 -9.04
N ARG A 115 19.36 -10.66 -10.30
CA ARG A 115 19.11 -12.03 -10.78
C ARG A 115 20.41 -12.85 -10.79
N GLN A 116 21.52 -12.27 -11.21
CA GLN A 116 22.83 -12.94 -11.19
C GLN A 116 23.27 -13.24 -9.75
N GLU A 117 23.18 -12.26 -8.85
CA GLU A 117 23.50 -12.43 -7.42
C GLU A 117 22.64 -13.54 -6.79
N ALA A 118 21.33 -13.53 -7.02
CA ALA A 118 20.43 -14.59 -6.53
C ALA A 118 20.75 -15.96 -7.12
N TYR A 119 21.17 -16.02 -8.40
CA TYR A 119 21.59 -17.27 -9.03
C TYR A 119 22.90 -17.79 -8.45
N GLU A 120 23.85 -16.92 -8.14
CA GLU A 120 25.09 -17.30 -7.45
C GLU A 120 24.81 -17.81 -6.04
N GLU A 121 23.94 -17.15 -5.28
CA GLU A 121 23.50 -17.61 -3.96
C GLU A 121 22.86 -18.98 -4.05
N PHE A 122 21.92 -19.18 -4.98
CA PHE A 122 21.32 -20.49 -5.25
C PHE A 122 22.36 -21.57 -5.56
N LEU A 123 23.39 -21.26 -6.35
CA LEU A 123 24.46 -22.20 -6.64
C LEU A 123 25.31 -22.53 -5.40
N ARG A 124 25.56 -21.56 -4.52
CA ARG A 124 26.27 -21.79 -3.25
C ARG A 124 25.44 -22.67 -2.32
N GLU A 125 24.15 -22.38 -2.17
CA GLU A 125 23.21 -23.18 -1.39
C GLU A 125 23.11 -24.60 -1.93
N LYS A 126 22.98 -24.77 -3.26
CA LYS A 126 22.93 -26.09 -3.89
C LYS A 126 24.19 -26.91 -3.56
N ARG A 127 25.38 -26.31 -3.67
CA ARG A 127 26.63 -27.00 -3.32
C ARG A 127 26.65 -27.40 -1.85
N MET A 128 26.21 -26.52 -0.95
CA MET A 128 26.12 -26.83 0.49
C MET A 128 25.14 -27.98 0.77
N VAL A 129 23.98 -27.98 0.10
CA VAL A 129 23.00 -29.07 0.21
C VAL A 129 23.58 -30.38 -0.33
N ASP A 130 24.24 -30.36 -1.48
CA ASP A 130 24.90 -31.53 -2.08
C ASP A 130 25.98 -32.09 -1.13
N GLU A 131 26.75 -31.24 -0.44
CA GLU A 131 27.72 -31.64 0.59
C GLU A 131 27.05 -32.26 1.82
N ILE A 132 25.93 -31.72 2.29
CA ILE A 132 25.17 -32.28 3.41
C ILE A 132 24.63 -33.66 3.03
N VAL A 133 24.02 -33.80 1.85
CA VAL A 133 23.50 -35.08 1.34
C VAL A 133 24.63 -36.09 1.24
N ARG A 134 25.80 -35.69 0.72
CA ARG A 134 26.98 -36.56 0.67
C ARG A 134 27.42 -37.02 2.06
N LYS A 135 27.48 -36.13 3.05
CA LYS A 135 27.82 -36.49 4.44
C LYS A 135 26.82 -37.45 5.04
N ILE A 136 25.52 -37.27 4.81
CA ILE A 136 24.48 -38.20 5.27
C ILE A 136 24.70 -39.58 4.67
N TYR A 137 24.97 -39.67 3.36
CA TYR A 137 25.27 -40.96 2.73
C TYR A 137 26.53 -41.62 3.31
N GLU A 138 27.59 -40.85 3.54
CA GLU A 138 28.83 -41.35 4.16
C GLU A 138 28.58 -41.84 5.59
N GLU A 139 27.84 -41.09 6.40
CA GLU A 139 27.46 -41.47 7.76
C GLU A 139 26.60 -42.73 7.80
N GLU A 140 25.59 -42.84 6.93
CA GLU A 140 24.77 -44.04 6.81
C GLU A 140 25.59 -45.27 6.43
N GLN A 141 26.56 -45.13 5.51
CA GLN A 141 27.44 -46.23 5.14
C GLN A 141 28.32 -46.67 6.32
N MET A 142 28.91 -45.71 7.05
CA MET A 142 29.70 -46.01 8.24
C MET A 142 28.87 -46.66 9.33
N GLU A 143 27.63 -46.23 9.53
CA GLU A 143 26.71 -46.83 10.50
C GLU A 143 26.36 -48.28 10.12
N ARG A 144 26.09 -48.54 8.83
CA ARG A 144 25.87 -49.90 8.31
C ARG A 144 27.09 -50.79 8.55
N GLN A 145 28.31 -50.29 8.29
CA GLN A 145 29.54 -51.03 8.56
C GLN A 145 29.69 -51.35 10.06
N ARG A 146 29.50 -50.36 10.94
CA ARG A 146 29.54 -50.57 12.39
C ARG A 146 28.50 -51.58 12.87
N LYS A 147 27.29 -51.57 12.30
CA LYS A 147 26.25 -52.55 12.59
C LYS A 147 26.70 -53.96 12.18
N LEU A 148 27.29 -54.11 10.98
CA LEU A 148 27.84 -55.39 10.52
C LEU A 148 28.98 -55.89 11.41
N GLU A 149 29.90 -55.00 11.82
CA GLU A 149 30.99 -55.34 12.74
C GLU A 149 30.47 -55.81 14.11
N LYS A 150 29.47 -55.11 14.67
CA LYS A 150 28.81 -55.54 15.91
C LYS A 150 28.18 -56.92 15.77
N VAL A 151 27.48 -57.18 14.66
CA VAL A 151 26.89 -58.50 14.39
C VAL A 151 27.96 -59.57 14.27
N ARG A 152 29.09 -59.30 13.61
CA ARG A 152 30.21 -60.25 13.51
C ARG A 152 30.85 -60.52 14.87
N ALA A 153 31.06 -59.48 15.68
CA ALA A 153 31.63 -59.61 17.02
C ALA A 153 30.71 -60.42 17.94
N THR A 154 29.39 -60.17 17.92
CA THR A 154 28.44 -60.96 18.71
C THR A 154 28.35 -62.40 18.23
N GLN A 155 28.43 -62.64 16.91
CA GLN A 155 28.51 -64.01 16.35
C GLN A 155 29.75 -64.76 16.86
N GLN A 156 30.93 -64.13 16.87
CA GLN A 156 32.16 -64.73 17.39
C GLN A 156 32.03 -65.06 18.88
N GLN A 157 31.49 -64.13 19.69
CA GLN A 157 31.23 -64.38 21.11
C GLN A 157 30.26 -65.54 21.34
N ILE A 158 29.20 -65.65 20.52
CA ILE A 158 28.27 -66.79 20.58
C ILE A 158 28.97 -68.10 20.24
N GLU A 159 29.86 -68.11 19.24
CA GLU A 159 30.64 -69.29 18.87
C GLU A 159 31.61 -69.71 19.97
N GLU A 160 32.29 -68.76 20.62
CA GLU A 160 33.15 -69.00 21.77
C GLU A 160 32.38 -69.60 22.95
N ILE A 161 31.23 -69.02 23.30
CA ILE A 161 30.36 -69.55 24.37
C ILE A 161 29.89 -70.97 24.01
N LYS A 162 29.52 -71.23 22.75
CA LYS A 162 29.13 -72.58 22.31
C LYS A 162 30.27 -73.59 22.43
N ARG A 163 31.51 -73.18 22.13
CA ARG A 163 32.70 -74.04 22.32
C ARG A 163 32.93 -74.34 23.80
N GLN A 164 32.92 -73.33 24.65
CA GLN A 164 33.06 -73.48 26.10
C GLN A 164 31.96 -74.38 26.69
N GLN A 165 30.71 -74.22 26.25
CA GLN A 165 29.60 -75.10 26.66
C GLN A 165 29.78 -76.55 26.17
N ALA A 166 30.38 -76.77 25.00
CA ALA A 166 30.66 -78.11 24.51
C ALA A 166 31.80 -78.78 25.28
N GLU A 167 32.87 -78.03 25.59
CA GLU A 167 33.97 -78.47 26.44
C GLU A 167 33.49 -78.79 27.86
N TRP A 168 32.68 -77.90 28.45
CA TRP A 168 32.09 -78.13 29.77
C TRP A 168 31.22 -79.39 29.79
N ARG A 169 30.37 -79.60 28.79
CA ARG A 169 29.56 -80.84 28.66
C ARG A 169 30.44 -82.09 28.52
N ARG A 170 31.57 -82.02 27.82
CA ARG A 170 32.51 -83.14 27.72
C ARG A 170 33.18 -83.44 29.06
N MET A 171 33.67 -82.41 29.74
CA MET A 171 34.25 -82.56 31.08
C MET A 171 33.24 -83.14 32.07
N GLU A 172 31.99 -82.67 32.03
CA GLU A 172 30.91 -83.21 32.86
C GLU A 172 30.63 -84.68 32.54
N GLN A 173 30.58 -85.06 31.26
CA GLN A 173 30.45 -86.46 30.84
C GLN A 173 31.62 -87.33 31.33
N GLU A 174 32.87 -86.87 31.19
CA GLU A 174 34.05 -87.59 31.68
C GLU A 174 34.04 -87.77 33.19
N MET A 175 33.63 -86.73 33.93
CA MET A 175 33.48 -86.79 35.39
C MET A 175 32.38 -87.75 35.80
N MET A 176 31.22 -87.72 35.13
CA MET A 176 30.12 -88.66 35.35
C MET A 176 30.53 -90.09 35.02
N GLU A 177 31.29 -90.31 33.93
CA GLU A 177 31.83 -91.64 33.59
C GLU A 177 32.84 -92.13 34.63
N ALA A 178 33.73 -91.26 35.11
CA ALA A 178 34.69 -91.61 36.15
C ALA A 178 34.00 -91.95 37.49
N GLU A 179 32.97 -91.19 37.86
CA GLU A 179 32.15 -91.48 39.04
C GLU A 179 31.39 -92.80 38.85
N ASN A 180 30.77 -93.02 37.69
CA ASN A 180 30.13 -94.29 37.35
C ASN A 180 31.11 -95.47 37.41
N ARG A 181 32.35 -95.30 36.95
CA ARG A 181 33.41 -96.33 37.09
C ARG A 181 33.71 -96.63 38.56
N ARG A 182 33.86 -95.60 39.39
CA ARG A 182 34.08 -95.77 40.84
C ARG A 182 32.88 -96.45 41.51
N ILE A 183 31.66 -96.11 41.12
CA ILE A 183 30.43 -96.77 41.60
C ILE A 183 30.46 -98.25 41.19
N MET A 184 30.79 -98.56 39.93
CA MET A 184 30.88 -99.94 39.45
C MET A 184 31.97 -100.74 40.15
N GLU A 185 33.14 -100.15 40.39
CA GLU A 185 34.21 -100.77 41.18
C GLU A 185 33.78 -101.01 42.63
N PHE A 186 33.10 -100.05 43.25
CA PHE A 186 32.54 -100.20 44.58
C PHE A 186 31.46 -101.30 44.62
N VAL A 187 30.56 -101.36 43.63
CA VAL A 187 29.54 -102.41 43.50
C VAL A 187 30.22 -103.77 43.36
N LYS A 188 31.23 -103.92 42.50
CA LYS A 188 32.02 -105.17 42.38
C LYS A 188 32.73 -105.54 43.67
N GLN A 189 33.31 -104.58 44.38
CA GLN A 189 33.92 -104.82 45.69
C GLN A 189 32.88 -105.24 46.73
N GLN A 190 31.66 -104.68 46.70
CA GLN A 190 30.56 -105.07 47.57
C GLN A 190 30.02 -106.45 47.21
N GLU A 191 29.90 -106.78 45.92
CA GLU A 191 29.55 -108.12 45.45
C GLU A 191 30.60 -109.14 45.88
N HIS A 192 31.89 -108.85 45.71
CA HIS A 192 32.96 -109.73 46.18
C HIS A 192 32.99 -109.87 47.70
N LYS A 193 32.75 -108.79 48.45
CA LYS A 193 32.58 -108.84 49.92
C LYS A 193 31.33 -109.61 50.32
N LYS A 194 30.24 -109.51 49.55
CA LYS A 194 29.00 -110.31 49.74
C LYS A 194 29.26 -111.77 49.42
N GLU A 195 29.97 -112.12 48.36
CA GLU A 195 30.37 -113.49 48.03
C GLU A 195 31.29 -114.09 49.08
N ILE A 196 32.29 -113.32 49.57
CA ILE A 196 33.12 -113.70 50.71
C ILE A 196 32.26 -113.83 51.97
N ARG A 197 31.29 -112.94 52.20
CA ARG A 197 30.34 -113.09 53.31
C ARG A 197 29.42 -114.30 53.13
N ILE A 198 28.99 -114.66 51.93
CA ILE A 198 28.12 -115.80 51.65
C ILE A 198 28.90 -117.10 51.77
N THR A 199 30.14 -117.17 51.27
CA THR A 199 31.03 -118.33 51.47
C THR A 199 31.38 -118.49 52.94
N ARG A 200 31.80 -117.40 53.60
CA ARG A 200 32.09 -117.38 55.04
C ARG A 200 30.84 -117.53 55.91
N ASN A 201 29.65 -117.19 55.41
CA ASN A 201 28.36 -117.46 56.05
C ASN A 201 27.88 -118.87 55.77
N ARG A 202 28.20 -119.52 54.65
CA ARG A 202 27.98 -120.95 54.44
C ARG A 202 28.89 -121.76 55.37
N GLU A 203 30.18 -121.42 55.43
CA GLU A 203 31.13 -121.98 56.40
C GLU A 203 30.74 -121.65 57.85
N ARG A 204 30.17 -120.46 58.10
CA ARG A 204 29.61 -120.11 59.42
C ARG A 204 28.22 -120.68 59.65
N GLU A 205 27.39 -121.02 58.68
CA GLU A 205 26.08 -121.67 58.86
C GLU A 205 26.31 -123.15 59.18
N GLU A 206 27.29 -123.77 58.52
CA GLU A 206 27.87 -125.08 58.88
C GLU A 206 28.53 -125.06 60.28
N ALA A 207 29.02 -123.91 60.77
CA ALA A 207 29.54 -123.74 62.13
C ALA A 207 28.54 -123.08 63.13
N LYS A 208 27.39 -122.54 62.68
CA LYS A 208 26.36 -121.85 63.49
C LYS A 208 25.17 -122.75 63.81
N GLU A 209 25.11 -123.97 63.27
CA GLU A 209 24.33 -125.05 63.88
C GLU A 209 24.86 -125.46 65.28
N TYR A 210 26.05 -124.99 65.68
CA TYR A 210 26.63 -125.22 67.02
C TYR A 210 26.71 -123.97 67.93
N VAL A 211 26.47 -122.74 67.43
CA VAL A 211 26.64 -121.49 68.21
C VAL A 211 25.39 -120.60 68.22
N HIS A 212 24.21 -121.16 67.90
CA HIS A 212 22.90 -120.53 68.17
C HIS A 212 22.49 -120.52 69.65
N LYS A 213 23.45 -120.56 70.58
CA LYS A 213 23.21 -120.60 72.03
C LYS A 213 24.00 -119.61 72.89
N MET A 214 24.72 -118.64 72.32
CA MET A 214 25.34 -117.62 73.16
C MET A 214 25.53 -116.28 72.46
N VAL A 215 24.94 -115.26 73.08
CA VAL A 215 25.25 -113.81 73.01
C VAL A 215 24.38 -112.96 72.09
N GLU A 216 23.23 -112.60 72.66
CA GLU A 216 22.67 -111.26 72.61
C GLU A 216 23.68 -110.19 73.09
N ASN A 217 23.59 -109.01 72.45
CA ASN A 217 23.97 -107.68 72.96
C ASN A 217 25.46 -107.33 73.16
N LEU A 218 25.97 -106.47 72.28
CA LEU A 218 26.92 -105.41 72.65
C LEU A 218 26.58 -104.11 71.90
N LYS A 219 25.87 -103.22 72.62
CA LYS A 219 25.56 -101.83 72.24
C LYS A 219 26.57 -100.84 72.84
N GLU A 220 27.86 -101.11 72.74
CA GLU A 220 28.89 -100.25 73.34
C GLU A 220 29.97 -99.82 72.33
N ARG A 221 29.63 -99.79 71.04
CA ARG A 221 30.42 -99.11 69.98
C ARG A 221 29.74 -97.87 69.41
N GLU A 222 28.47 -97.64 69.74
CA GLU A 222 27.66 -96.52 69.21
C GLU A 222 27.96 -95.17 69.91
N GLU A 223 28.48 -95.18 71.14
CA GLU A 223 28.65 -93.93 71.93
C GLU A 223 29.87 -93.11 71.52
N LEU A 224 30.95 -93.73 71.04
CA LEU A 224 32.15 -93.02 70.55
C LEU A 224 31.97 -92.47 69.12
N GLU A 225 31.16 -93.14 68.28
CA GLU A 225 30.80 -92.66 66.94
C GLU A 225 29.84 -91.47 67.01
N GLN A 226 28.89 -91.48 67.96
CA GLN A 226 27.98 -90.35 68.20
C GLN A 226 28.70 -89.04 68.60
N VAL A 227 29.83 -89.10 69.32
CA VAL A 227 30.59 -87.89 69.71
C VAL A 227 31.38 -87.32 68.53
N ARG A 228 31.89 -88.18 67.64
CA ARG A 228 32.64 -87.76 66.45
C ARG A 228 31.71 -87.17 65.37
N GLU A 229 30.51 -87.73 65.23
CA GLU A 229 29.45 -87.19 64.38
C GLU A 229 28.94 -85.85 64.90
N LYS A 230 28.80 -85.68 66.22
CA LYS A 230 28.39 -84.40 66.83
C LYS A 230 29.39 -83.27 66.57
N LEU A 231 30.70 -83.50 66.70
CA LEU A 231 31.73 -82.50 66.42
C LEU A 231 31.80 -82.10 64.93
N TYR A 232 31.67 -83.07 64.02
CA TYR A 232 31.63 -82.79 62.57
C TYR A 232 30.38 -82.01 62.17
N LEU A 233 29.22 -82.34 62.78
CA LEU A 233 27.98 -81.58 62.61
C LEU A 233 28.12 -80.16 63.16
N GLU A 234 28.78 -79.97 64.30
CA GLU A 234 29.01 -78.65 64.91
C GLU A 234 29.94 -77.77 64.05
N GLU A 235 31.03 -78.33 63.50
CA GLU A 235 31.91 -77.63 62.54
C GLU A 235 31.18 -77.26 61.24
N GLN A 236 30.32 -78.15 60.74
CA GLN A 236 29.50 -77.91 59.55
C GLN A 236 28.41 -76.86 59.81
N GLU A 237 27.82 -76.84 61.00
CA GLU A 237 26.87 -75.82 61.45
C GLU A 237 27.54 -74.44 61.59
N GLU A 238 28.76 -74.35 62.13
CA GLU A 238 29.50 -73.09 62.20
C GLU A 238 29.87 -72.54 60.81
N ALA A 239 30.27 -73.42 59.88
CA ALA A 239 30.53 -73.05 58.49
C ALA A 239 29.26 -72.53 57.80
N ASN A 240 28.11 -73.17 58.05
CA ASN A 240 26.82 -72.72 57.52
C ASN A 240 26.40 -71.37 58.13
N ARG A 241 26.60 -71.16 59.43
CA ARG A 241 26.34 -69.85 60.08
C ARG A 241 27.18 -68.71 59.46
N LYS A 242 28.45 -68.97 59.13
CA LYS A 242 29.30 -67.96 58.46
C LYS A 242 28.81 -67.63 57.06
N ARG A 243 28.40 -68.64 56.27
CA ARG A 243 27.79 -68.45 54.95
C ARG A 243 26.49 -67.66 55.02
N GLU A 244 25.63 -67.98 55.99
CA GLU A 244 24.39 -67.23 56.24
C GLU A 244 24.67 -65.76 56.58
N ILE A 245 25.70 -65.48 57.39
CA ILE A 245 26.12 -64.10 57.70
C ILE A 245 26.63 -63.38 56.44
N GLU A 246 27.40 -64.04 55.58
CA GLU A 246 27.91 -63.48 54.32
C GLU A 246 26.78 -63.21 53.33
N GLU A 247 25.85 -64.16 53.13
CA GLU A 247 24.66 -63.95 52.30
C GLU A 247 23.79 -62.80 52.82
N MET A 248 23.63 -62.69 54.14
CA MET A 248 22.91 -61.59 54.76
C MET A 248 23.63 -60.25 54.54
N ARG A 249 24.98 -60.22 54.60
CA ARG A 249 25.78 -59.03 54.28
C ARG A 249 25.64 -58.63 52.82
N GLU A 250 25.68 -59.57 51.88
CA GLU A 250 25.49 -59.30 50.46
C GLU A 250 24.08 -58.79 50.17
N LYS A 251 23.05 -59.38 50.77
CA LYS A 251 21.65 -58.90 50.66
C LYS A 251 21.51 -57.48 51.20
N ILE A 252 22.14 -57.16 52.33
CA ILE A 252 22.15 -55.80 52.90
C ILE A 252 22.89 -54.83 51.96
N HIS A 253 24.04 -55.23 51.40
CA HIS A 253 24.81 -54.43 50.48
C HIS A 253 24.03 -54.14 49.17
N GLN A 254 23.43 -55.17 48.57
CA GLN A 254 22.57 -55.02 47.39
C GLN A 254 21.38 -54.09 47.66
N ARG A 255 20.76 -54.19 48.84
CA ARG A 255 19.66 -53.29 49.24
C ARG A 255 20.11 -51.84 49.40
N LEU A 256 21.30 -51.61 49.97
CA LEU A 256 21.88 -50.27 50.09
C LEU A 256 22.23 -49.67 48.73
N MET A 257 22.83 -50.44 47.83
CA MET A 257 23.13 -50.00 46.46
C MET A 257 21.85 -49.66 45.68
N LEU A 258 20.80 -50.47 45.82
CA LEU A 258 19.50 -50.18 45.21
C LEU A 258 18.86 -48.91 45.79
N GLN A 259 19.01 -48.67 47.09
CA GLN A 259 18.51 -47.45 47.72
C GLN A 259 19.27 -46.20 47.27
N GLN A 260 20.60 -46.27 47.14
CA GLN A 260 21.44 -45.19 46.63
C GLN A 260 21.12 -44.86 45.18
N THR A 261 21.07 -45.86 44.30
CA THR A 261 20.70 -45.67 42.88
C THR A 261 19.28 -45.10 42.72
N CYS A 262 18.32 -45.54 43.54
CA CYS A 262 16.99 -44.95 43.55
C CYS A 262 17.03 -43.46 43.96
N HIS A 263 17.81 -43.11 44.98
CA HIS A 263 17.97 -41.74 45.43
C HIS A 263 18.61 -40.84 44.34
N GLU A 264 19.66 -41.32 43.68
CA GLU A 264 20.32 -40.63 42.56
C GLU A 264 19.37 -40.42 41.38
N GLN A 265 18.57 -41.44 41.02
CA GLN A 265 17.57 -41.31 39.95
C GLN A 265 16.48 -40.31 40.30
N MET A 266 16.03 -40.27 41.56
CA MET A 266 15.04 -39.29 42.02
C MET A 266 15.60 -37.87 41.99
N ALA A 267 16.83 -37.67 42.47
CA ALA A 267 17.51 -36.36 42.41
C ALA A 267 17.70 -35.90 40.95
N PHE A 268 18.10 -36.79 40.04
CA PHE A 268 18.24 -36.47 38.62
C PHE A 268 16.91 -36.08 37.97
N LYS A 269 15.82 -36.80 38.30
CA LYS A 269 14.46 -36.46 37.84
C LYS A 269 14.01 -35.09 38.36
N GLU A 270 14.31 -34.76 39.62
CA GLU A 270 13.99 -33.45 40.20
C GLU A 270 14.76 -32.32 39.52
N MET A 271 16.07 -32.50 39.27
CA MET A 271 16.89 -31.53 38.55
C MET A 271 16.40 -31.31 37.11
N ARG A 272 16.00 -32.38 36.40
CA ARG A 272 15.37 -32.28 35.07
C ARG A 272 14.09 -31.46 35.14
N ARG A 273 13.23 -31.75 36.10
CA ARG A 273 11.95 -31.04 36.30
C ARG A 273 12.15 -29.57 36.65
N GLN A 274 13.16 -29.23 37.46
CA GLN A 274 13.50 -27.84 37.76
C GLN A 274 13.96 -27.10 36.50
N LYS A 275 14.85 -27.72 35.70
CA LYS A 275 15.31 -27.14 34.45
C LYS A 275 14.18 -26.94 33.43
N GLU A 276 13.25 -27.88 33.33
CA GLU A 276 12.06 -27.74 32.48
C GLU A 276 11.17 -26.57 32.94
N LYS A 277 10.97 -26.42 34.25
CA LYS A 277 10.22 -25.28 34.81
C LYS A 277 10.90 -23.94 34.51
N GLU A 278 12.22 -23.86 34.66
CA GLU A 278 12.99 -22.66 34.33
C GLU A 278 12.84 -22.30 32.84
N GLN A 279 12.95 -23.28 31.95
CA GLN A 279 12.74 -23.09 30.51
C GLN A 279 11.32 -22.65 30.18
N ASP A 280 10.30 -23.25 30.82
CA ASP A 280 8.91 -22.84 30.67
C ASP A 280 8.68 -21.41 31.17
N GLU A 281 9.31 -21.01 32.28
CA GLU A 281 9.23 -19.66 32.83
C GLU A 281 9.92 -18.63 31.93
N GLU A 282 11.10 -18.93 31.40
CA GLU A 282 11.78 -18.10 30.41
C GLU A 282 10.94 -17.94 29.15
N PHE A 283 10.37 -19.03 28.65
CA PHE A 283 9.49 -19.02 27.50
C PHE A 283 8.23 -18.18 27.76
N ARG A 284 7.60 -18.32 28.93
CA ARG A 284 6.46 -17.48 29.35
C ARG A 284 6.84 -16.00 29.41
N LYS A 285 8.00 -15.66 30.01
CA LYS A 285 8.49 -14.27 30.08
C LYS A 285 8.71 -13.69 28.69
N MET A 286 9.37 -14.43 27.81
CA MET A 286 9.60 -14.01 26.42
C MET A 286 8.28 -13.79 25.68
N MET A 287 7.31 -14.69 25.85
CA MET A 287 6.02 -14.59 25.19
C MET A 287 5.21 -13.39 25.70
N MET A 288 5.20 -13.15 27.01
CA MET A 288 4.57 -11.97 27.61
C MET A 288 5.22 -10.67 27.13
N ALA A 289 6.55 -10.63 27.00
CA ALA A 289 7.25 -9.47 26.46
C ALA A 289 6.87 -9.21 25.00
N LYS A 290 6.79 -10.27 24.18
CA LYS A 290 6.36 -10.17 22.78
C LYS A 290 4.92 -9.63 22.68
N PHE A 291 3.99 -10.18 23.46
CA PHE A 291 2.60 -9.69 23.47
C PHE A 291 2.52 -8.22 23.89
N ALA A 292 3.28 -7.79 24.90
CA ALA A 292 3.32 -6.39 25.31
C ALA A 292 3.89 -5.46 24.22
N GLU A 293 4.86 -5.94 23.44
CA GLU A 293 5.42 -5.19 22.31
C GLU A 293 4.42 -5.09 21.15
N ASP A 294 3.77 -6.20 20.81
CA ASP A 294 2.72 -6.26 19.78
C ASP A 294 1.53 -5.35 20.15
N ASP A 295 1.06 -5.40 21.40
CA ASP A 295 -0.02 -4.52 21.91
C ASP A 295 0.37 -3.05 21.84
N ARG A 296 1.63 -2.71 22.15
CA ARG A 296 2.13 -1.33 22.06
C ARG A 296 2.14 -0.84 20.61
N ILE A 297 2.55 -1.69 19.67
CA ILE A 297 2.54 -1.39 18.24
C ILE A 297 1.10 -1.21 17.74
N GLU A 298 0.19 -2.09 18.14
CA GLU A 298 -1.23 -2.01 17.78
C GLU A 298 -1.86 -0.70 18.27
N GLN A 299 -1.64 -0.31 19.54
CA GLN A 299 -2.12 0.96 20.07
C GLN A 299 -1.58 2.18 19.28
N MET A 300 -0.32 2.14 18.86
CA MET A 300 0.28 3.21 18.05
C MET A 300 -0.32 3.26 16.64
N ASN A 301 -0.55 2.10 16.02
CA ASN A 301 -1.20 2.00 14.71
C ASN A 301 -2.65 2.49 14.75
N ASP A 302 -3.40 2.14 15.80
CA ASP A 302 -4.75 2.62 16.02
C ASP A 302 -4.82 4.14 16.20
N ARG A 303 -3.92 4.71 17.01
CA ARG A 303 -3.80 6.17 17.16
C ARG A 303 -3.52 6.83 15.80
N LYS A 304 -2.57 6.29 15.03
CA LYS A 304 -2.23 6.80 13.70
C LYS A 304 -3.42 6.71 12.72
N ARG A 305 -4.17 5.62 12.76
CA ARG A 305 -5.38 5.44 11.95
C ARG A 305 -6.46 6.46 12.31
N ARG A 306 -6.70 6.68 13.60
CA ARG A 306 -7.65 7.69 14.10
C ARG A 306 -7.24 9.10 13.67
N MET A 307 -5.95 9.45 13.81
CA MET A 307 -5.45 10.76 13.37
C MET A 307 -5.65 10.98 11.86
N LYS A 308 -5.29 9.99 11.02
CA LYS A 308 -5.52 10.09 9.57
C LYS A 308 -7.00 10.22 9.20
N GLN A 309 -7.89 9.52 9.90
CA GLN A 309 -9.33 9.65 9.68
C GLN A 309 -9.83 11.04 10.06
N LEU A 310 -9.33 11.62 11.15
CA LEU A 310 -9.65 12.98 11.56
C LEU A 310 -9.13 14.02 10.55
N GLU A 311 -7.89 13.87 10.08
CA GLU A 311 -7.30 14.72 9.04
C GLU A 311 -8.13 14.67 7.76
N HIS A 312 -8.44 13.47 7.27
CA HIS A 312 -9.27 13.32 6.08
C HIS A 312 -10.68 13.91 6.27
N ARG A 313 -11.28 13.73 7.45
CA ARG A 313 -12.57 14.33 7.77
C ARG A 313 -12.50 15.86 7.76
N GLN A 314 -11.46 16.45 8.34
CA GLN A 314 -11.24 17.90 8.34
C GLN A 314 -11.03 18.44 6.92
N GLU A 315 -10.27 17.74 6.08
CA GLU A 315 -10.08 18.10 4.67
C GLU A 315 -11.41 18.07 3.90
N VAL A 316 -12.22 17.03 4.11
CA VAL A 316 -13.55 16.92 3.49
C VAL A 316 -14.49 18.03 3.99
N GLU A 317 -14.50 18.33 5.28
CA GLU A 317 -15.29 19.43 5.84
C GLU A 317 -14.87 20.79 5.24
N LYS A 318 -13.57 21.06 5.11
CA LYS A 318 -13.05 22.25 4.41
C LYS A 318 -13.51 22.32 2.96
N LEU A 319 -13.41 21.23 2.20
CA LEU A 319 -13.87 21.18 0.81
C LEU A 319 -15.38 21.45 0.68
N ILE A 320 -16.18 20.99 1.65
CA ILE A 320 -17.62 21.25 1.69
C ILE A 320 -17.88 22.73 2.00
N GLU A 321 -17.14 23.32 2.94
CA GLU A 321 -17.21 24.74 3.28
C GLU A 321 -16.81 25.63 2.11
N ASP A 322 -15.70 25.33 1.42
CA ASP A 322 -15.25 26.06 0.24
C ASP A 322 -16.31 26.00 -0.88
N LYS A 323 -16.90 24.82 -1.13
CA LYS A 323 -18.01 24.67 -2.08
C LYS A 323 -19.27 25.42 -1.66
N ARG A 324 -19.49 25.62 -0.37
CA ARG A 324 -20.63 26.40 0.13
C ARG A 324 -20.36 27.89 -0.07
N GLN A 325 -19.17 28.38 0.28
CA GLN A 325 -18.74 29.76 0.06
C GLN A 325 -18.77 30.13 -1.42
N GLN A 326 -18.29 29.25 -2.31
CA GLN A 326 -18.37 29.47 -3.76
C GLN A 326 -19.81 29.58 -4.25
N ARG A 327 -20.72 28.74 -3.74
CA ARG A 327 -22.16 28.81 -4.09
C ARG A 327 -22.82 30.08 -3.55
N GLU A 328 -22.46 30.51 -2.34
CA GLU A 328 -22.95 31.77 -1.76
C GLU A 328 -22.44 32.97 -2.57
N ALA A 329 -21.15 33.01 -2.91
CA ALA A 329 -20.56 34.04 -3.75
C ALA A 329 -21.18 34.10 -5.16
N GLN A 330 -21.43 32.94 -5.79
CA GLN A 330 -22.13 32.87 -7.08
C GLN A 330 -23.55 33.42 -6.98
N LYS A 331 -24.31 33.04 -5.94
CA LYS A 331 -25.66 33.57 -5.72
C LYS A 331 -25.67 35.09 -5.48
N GLU A 332 -24.71 35.61 -4.73
CA GLU A 332 -24.56 37.05 -4.53
C GLU A 332 -24.23 37.79 -5.83
N LEU A 333 -23.38 37.21 -6.67
CA LEU A 333 -23.02 37.77 -7.97
C LEU A 333 -24.23 37.78 -8.92
N GLU A 334 -24.96 36.66 -9.02
CA GLU A 334 -26.20 36.59 -9.79
C GLU A 334 -27.27 37.56 -9.28
N ALA A 335 -27.38 37.75 -7.96
CA ALA A 335 -28.33 38.70 -7.38
C ALA A 335 -27.97 40.15 -7.74
N LYS A 336 -26.67 40.48 -7.73
CA LYS A 336 -26.16 41.80 -8.17
C LYS A 336 -26.42 42.02 -9.65
N GLU A 337 -26.14 41.02 -10.50
CA GLU A 337 -26.43 41.10 -11.94
C GLU A 337 -27.92 41.33 -12.18
N ARG A 338 -28.80 40.55 -11.56
CA ARG A 338 -30.26 40.74 -11.65
C ARG A 338 -30.70 42.12 -11.16
N ALA A 339 -30.10 42.65 -10.10
CA ALA A 339 -30.39 44.01 -9.64
C ALA A 339 -29.98 45.06 -10.69
N THR A 340 -28.78 44.93 -11.28
CA THR A 340 -28.34 45.85 -12.34
C THR A 340 -29.19 45.73 -13.61
N GLU A 341 -29.63 44.53 -13.97
CA GLU A 341 -30.57 44.31 -15.08
C GLU A 341 -31.92 44.98 -14.81
N GLN A 342 -32.46 44.84 -13.60
CA GLN A 342 -33.70 45.51 -13.21
C GLN A 342 -33.58 47.04 -13.23
N GLU A 343 -32.46 47.59 -12.76
CA GLU A 343 -32.17 49.02 -12.84
C GLU A 343 -32.08 49.51 -14.29
N ASN A 344 -31.35 48.77 -15.15
CA ASN A 344 -31.24 49.07 -16.57
C ASN A 344 -32.58 48.97 -17.31
N GLU A 345 -33.40 47.97 -16.99
CA GLU A 345 -34.75 47.84 -17.53
C GLU A 345 -35.65 48.98 -17.06
N ALA A 346 -35.56 49.39 -15.80
CA ALA A 346 -36.33 50.52 -15.26
C ALA A 346 -35.95 51.82 -15.98
N LEU A 347 -34.66 52.09 -16.16
CA LEU A 347 -34.16 53.22 -16.94
C LEU A 347 -34.65 53.17 -18.39
N ARG A 348 -34.59 52.00 -19.02
CA ARG A 348 -35.10 51.81 -20.39
C ARG A 348 -36.61 52.08 -20.47
N ARG A 349 -37.40 51.62 -19.50
CA ARG A 349 -38.85 51.88 -19.44
C ARG A 349 -39.14 53.36 -19.26
N GLN A 350 -38.36 54.08 -18.43
CA GLN A 350 -38.47 55.53 -18.28
C GLN A 350 -38.20 56.26 -19.61
N ILE A 351 -37.11 55.94 -20.31
CA ILE A 351 -36.78 56.53 -21.61
C ILE A 351 -37.88 56.25 -22.65
N ILE A 352 -38.41 55.02 -22.70
CA ILE A 352 -39.50 54.67 -23.61
C ILE A 352 -40.76 55.47 -23.30
N GLU A 353 -41.10 55.64 -22.02
CA GLU A 353 -42.29 56.41 -21.62
C GLU A 353 -42.12 57.91 -21.93
N GLU A 354 -40.92 58.47 -21.71
CA GLU A 354 -40.59 59.85 -22.09
C GLU A 354 -40.69 60.07 -23.61
N GLU A 355 -40.09 59.19 -24.41
CA GLU A 355 -40.16 59.28 -25.88
C GLU A 355 -41.59 59.03 -26.38
N ARG A 356 -42.34 58.11 -25.76
CA ARG A 356 -43.76 57.89 -26.04
C ARG A 356 -44.57 59.16 -25.78
N GLN A 357 -44.36 59.84 -24.65
CA GLN A 357 -45.05 61.09 -24.35
C GLN A 357 -44.66 62.22 -25.33
N LYS A 358 -43.39 62.31 -25.74
CA LYS A 358 -42.94 63.27 -26.78
C LYS A 358 -43.61 63.00 -28.13
N LEU A 359 -43.66 61.74 -28.55
CA LEU A 359 -44.33 61.31 -29.78
C LEU A 359 -45.82 61.61 -29.72
N LEU A 360 -46.48 61.27 -28.61
CA LEU A 360 -47.89 61.57 -28.43
C LEU A 360 -48.13 63.10 -28.45
N LYS A 361 -47.35 63.93 -27.76
CA LYS A 361 -47.46 65.41 -27.82
C LYS A 361 -47.29 65.97 -29.24
N HIS A 362 -46.34 65.44 -30.00
CA HIS A 362 -46.06 65.92 -31.36
C HIS A 362 -47.16 65.54 -32.37
N HIS A 363 -47.73 64.34 -32.22
CA HIS A 363 -48.67 63.77 -33.19
C HIS A 363 -50.14 63.92 -32.78
N ALA A 364 -50.47 63.97 -31.49
CA ALA A 364 -51.84 64.06 -30.98
C ALA A 364 -52.58 65.31 -31.48
N THR A 365 -51.90 66.46 -31.51
CA THR A 365 -52.48 67.73 -32.02
C THR A 365 -52.74 67.71 -33.53
N LYS A 366 -51.99 66.90 -34.28
CA LYS A 366 -52.10 66.76 -35.75
C LYS A 366 -53.11 65.69 -36.19
N LEU A 367 -53.44 64.74 -35.32
CA LEU A 367 -54.28 63.56 -35.60
C LEU A 367 -55.64 63.59 -34.85
N ILE A 368 -56.10 64.76 -34.44
CA ILE A 368 -57.40 64.95 -33.80
C ILE A 368 -58.51 64.37 -34.72
N GLY A 369 -59.23 63.36 -34.23
CA GLY A 369 -60.33 62.69 -34.95
C GLY A 369 -59.97 61.35 -35.64
N HIS A 370 -58.69 61.05 -35.87
CA HIS A 370 -58.24 59.79 -36.53
C HIS A 370 -57.43 58.89 -35.59
N PHE A 371 -57.56 59.08 -34.27
CA PHE A 371 -56.79 58.34 -33.28
C PHE A 371 -57.43 56.96 -32.98
N PRO A 372 -56.68 55.85 -33.05
CA PRO A 372 -57.22 54.53 -32.72
C PRO A 372 -57.59 54.42 -31.24
N LYS A 373 -58.74 53.81 -30.94
CA LYS A 373 -59.18 53.57 -29.56
C LYS A 373 -58.26 52.55 -28.88
N GLY A 374 -57.65 52.91 -27.75
CA GLY A 374 -56.80 52.03 -26.93
C GLY A 374 -55.32 52.41 -26.80
N LEU A 375 -54.85 53.41 -27.57
CA LEU A 375 -53.44 53.88 -27.51
C LEU A 375 -53.16 54.92 -26.40
N LEU A 376 -54.20 55.58 -25.86
CA LEU A 376 -54.08 56.55 -24.78
C LEU A 376 -54.36 55.88 -23.43
N ARG A 377 -53.43 56.00 -22.48
CA ARG A 377 -53.65 55.67 -21.06
C ARG A 377 -54.31 56.85 -20.35
N LYS A 378 -54.99 56.59 -19.25
CA LYS A 378 -55.70 57.63 -18.45
C LYS A 378 -54.76 58.75 -18.01
N GLU A 379 -53.52 58.42 -17.65
CA GLU A 379 -52.46 59.34 -17.24
C GLU A 379 -51.97 60.25 -18.38
N ASP A 380 -52.08 59.80 -19.64
CA ASP A 380 -51.65 60.59 -20.79
C ASP A 380 -52.61 61.77 -21.03
N LEU A 381 -53.90 61.61 -20.74
CA LEU A 381 -54.93 62.65 -20.96
C LEU A 381 -54.68 63.91 -20.11
N ASP A 382 -54.05 63.78 -18.95
CA ASP A 382 -53.70 64.90 -18.08
C ASP A 382 -52.54 65.74 -18.64
N SER A 383 -51.77 65.20 -19.59
CA SER A 383 -50.61 65.87 -20.20
C SER A 383 -50.96 66.70 -21.46
N PHE A 384 -52.23 66.75 -21.88
CA PHE A 384 -52.71 67.46 -23.08
C PHE A 384 -53.62 68.64 -22.72
N ASN A 385 -53.77 69.59 -23.66
CA ASN A 385 -54.64 70.76 -23.49
C ASN A 385 -56.12 70.38 -23.38
N ASP A 386 -56.91 71.21 -22.67
CA ASP A 386 -58.35 70.98 -22.39
C ASP A 386 -59.21 70.70 -23.62
N ASP A 387 -58.84 71.24 -24.80
CA ASP A 387 -59.54 71.01 -26.05
C ASP A 387 -59.39 69.58 -26.58
N PHE A 388 -58.24 68.94 -26.33
CA PHE A 388 -58.00 67.53 -26.71
C PHE A 388 -58.73 66.57 -25.75
N ARG A 389 -58.77 66.92 -24.46
CA ARG A 389 -59.40 66.13 -23.39
C ARG A 389 -60.91 65.93 -23.63
N LYS A 390 -61.61 66.98 -24.06
CA LYS A 390 -63.06 66.96 -24.36
C LYS A 390 -63.48 66.00 -25.48
N HIS A 391 -62.57 65.67 -26.41
CA HIS A 391 -62.88 64.77 -27.53
C HIS A 391 -62.84 63.28 -27.19
N PHE A 392 -62.13 62.91 -26.11
CA PHE A 392 -61.93 61.51 -25.71
C PHE A 392 -62.60 61.14 -24.38
N GLU A 393 -63.21 62.09 -23.67
CA GLU A 393 -64.07 61.78 -22.52
C GLU A 393 -65.37 61.07 -22.96
N PRO A 394 -65.72 59.93 -22.34
CA PRO A 394 -66.94 59.19 -22.69
C PRO A 394 -68.19 60.00 -22.32
N ARG A 395 -69.02 60.29 -23.32
CA ARG A 395 -70.37 60.85 -23.14
C ARG A 395 -71.20 59.86 -22.31
N GLN A 396 -71.52 60.22 -21.06
CA GLN A 396 -72.32 59.37 -20.16
C GLN A 396 -73.64 58.96 -20.84
N ALA A 397 -73.74 57.68 -21.21
CA ALA A 397 -74.98 57.06 -21.66
C ALA A 397 -75.70 56.46 -20.45
N ARG A 398 -77.01 56.73 -20.39
CA ARG A 398 -77.97 56.31 -19.37
C ARG A 398 -77.95 54.80 -19.10
N ALA A 399 -78.14 54.48 -17.83
CA ALA A 399 -78.38 53.14 -17.31
C ALA A 399 -79.64 52.47 -17.88
N SER A 400 -79.57 51.15 -18.12
CA SER A 400 -80.71 50.23 -18.10
C SER A 400 -80.23 48.77 -18.04
N PHE A 401 -80.71 48.02 -17.03
CA PHE A 401 -81.10 46.59 -17.02
C PHE A 401 -80.10 45.56 -17.61
N ASP A 402 -79.77 44.45 -16.96
CA ASP A 402 -80.65 43.45 -16.37
C ASP A 402 -79.82 42.45 -15.53
N GLU A 403 -80.49 41.75 -14.63
CA GLU A 403 -80.00 40.75 -13.67
C GLU A 403 -79.44 39.46 -14.29
N GLY A 404 -78.72 38.66 -13.50
CA GLY A 404 -78.75 37.20 -13.62
C GLY A 404 -77.44 36.42 -13.39
N GLU A 405 -77.35 35.83 -12.19
CA GLU A 405 -76.77 34.49 -11.84
C GLU A 405 -75.25 34.27 -12.03
N ASP A 406 -74.45 34.06 -10.97
CA ASP A 406 -74.25 32.80 -10.19
C ASP A 406 -73.90 31.63 -11.14
N THR A 407 -72.74 30.96 -11.10
CA THR A 407 -72.09 30.19 -10.02
C THR A 407 -70.62 29.86 -10.40
N GLU A 408 -69.67 29.89 -9.45
CA GLU A 408 -68.93 28.74 -8.87
C GLU A 408 -68.49 27.62 -9.85
N ASP A 409 -67.19 27.61 -10.21
CA ASP A 409 -66.18 26.63 -9.73
C ASP A 409 -64.74 27.10 -10.06
#